data_AF-A0A357TQJ6-F1
#
_entry.id   AF-A0A357TQJ6-F1
#
_cell.length_a   1.000
_cell.length_b   1.000
_cell.length_c   1.000
_cell.angle_alpha   90.00
_cell.angle_beta   90.00
_cell.angle_gamma   90.00
#
_symmetry.space_group_name_H-M   'P 1'
#
loop_
_entity.id
_entity.type
_entity.pdbx_description
1 polymer ?
#
loop_
_entity_poly.entity_id
_entity_poly.type
_entity_poly.pdbx_seq_one_letter_code
_entity_poly.pdbx_strand_id
1 'polypeptide(L)'
;MKLNTMRTRLDGLVIFRGILQANIVPAFRAMLAAAGSEDFVSAAADFENQLFERGGSWTRVLLDAVLQDENICIRKAASGGAGQAAARCMDSELEFLQQLSRVTLVDLTGGEESLAFLPRWETEEVDFAAAYAERLAEVGQKGYGMFA
;
A
#
# COMPACT_ATOMS: atom_id res chain seq x y z
N MET A 1 -4.75 14.72 5.86
CA MET A 1 -3.45 14.95 5.16
C MET A 1 -3.73 15.58 3.80
N LYS A 2 -2.88 16.47 3.27
CA LYS A 2 -3.08 17.00 1.91
C LYS A 2 -2.80 15.91 0.87
N LEU A 3 -3.70 15.71 -0.09
CA LEU A 3 -3.58 14.73 -1.20
C LEU A 3 -2.20 14.78 -1.89
N ASN A 4 -1.69 15.99 -2.11
CA ASN A 4 -0.40 16.21 -2.75
C ASN A 4 0.77 15.62 -1.94
N THR A 5 0.70 15.71 -0.60
CA THR A 5 1.71 15.12 0.29
C THR A 5 1.66 13.59 0.26
N MET A 6 0.45 13.00 0.18
CA MET A 6 0.31 11.54 0.02
C MET A 6 0.94 11.09 -1.30
N ARG A 7 0.63 11.78 -2.40
CA ARG A 7 1.21 11.48 -3.72
C ARG A 7 2.73 11.54 -3.68
N THR A 8 3.31 12.62 -3.14
CA THR A 8 4.78 12.77 -3.04
C THR A 8 5.42 11.68 -2.19
N ARG A 9 4.82 11.31 -1.05
CA ARG A 9 5.32 10.21 -0.21
C ARG A 9 5.24 8.87 -0.92
N LEU A 10 4.15 8.64 -1.64
CA LEU A 10 3.93 7.40 -2.40
C LEU A 10 4.91 7.27 -3.57
N ASP A 11 5.21 8.37 -4.26
CA ASP A 11 6.26 8.43 -5.29
C ASP A 11 7.69 8.29 -4.72
N GLY A 12 7.87 8.60 -3.44
CA GLY A 12 9.13 8.53 -2.72
C GLY A 12 9.45 7.16 -2.11
N LEU A 13 8.60 6.15 -2.28
CA LEU A 13 8.85 4.80 -1.74
C LEU A 13 10.10 4.18 -2.36
N VAL A 14 10.98 3.65 -1.51
CA VAL A 14 12.26 3.06 -1.90
C VAL A 14 12.23 1.55 -1.70
N ILE A 15 11.73 1.07 -0.55
CA ILE A 15 11.67 -0.36 -0.23
C ILE A 15 10.52 -1.01 -0.99
N PHE A 16 9.31 -0.47 -0.86
CA PHE A 16 8.10 -0.96 -1.53
C PHE A 16 7.87 -0.26 -2.86
N ARG A 17 8.94 -0.08 -3.65
CA ARG A 17 8.81 0.58 -4.96
C ARG A 17 8.12 -0.32 -5.99
N GLY A 18 8.20 -1.65 -5.83
CA GLY A 18 7.61 -2.62 -6.76
C GLY A 18 6.09 -2.56 -6.81
N ILE A 19 5.43 -2.41 -5.65
CA ILE A 19 3.97 -2.31 -5.56
C ILE A 19 3.39 -1.11 -6.35
N LEU A 20 4.19 -0.05 -6.56
CA LEU A 20 3.78 1.12 -7.31
C LEU A 20 3.55 0.83 -8.81
N GLN A 21 4.15 -0.23 -9.34
CA GLN A 21 4.06 -0.58 -10.77
C GLN A 21 3.25 -1.84 -11.03
N ALA A 22 3.21 -2.77 -10.08
CA ALA A 22 2.65 -4.10 -10.30
C ALA A 22 1.19 -4.28 -9.83
N ASN A 23 0.59 -3.28 -9.16
CA ASN A 23 -0.71 -3.44 -8.49
C ASN A 23 -1.71 -2.34 -8.85
N ILE A 24 -2.79 -2.23 -8.09
CA ILE A 24 -3.86 -1.21 -8.17
C ILE A 24 -3.38 0.22 -7.83
N VAL A 25 -2.15 0.38 -7.35
CA VAL A 25 -1.56 1.66 -6.94
C VAL A 25 -1.44 2.71 -8.07
N PRO A 26 -1.09 2.39 -9.33
CA PRO A 26 -1.16 3.33 -10.45
C PRO A 26 -2.55 3.92 -10.66
N ALA A 27 -3.61 3.11 -10.52
CA ALA A 27 -4.98 3.59 -10.65
C ALA A 27 -5.32 4.58 -9.53
N PHE A 28 -4.92 4.26 -8.29
CA PHE A 28 -5.03 5.17 -7.16
C PHE A 28 -4.24 6.47 -7.38
N ARG A 29 -3.03 6.39 -7.95
CA ARG A 29 -2.20 7.57 -8.29
C ARG A 29 -2.85 8.43 -9.36
N ALA A 30 -3.43 7.81 -10.39
CA ALA A 30 -4.16 8.52 -11.43
C ALA A 30 -5.38 9.25 -10.82
N MET A 31 -6.12 8.60 -9.94
CA MET A 31 -7.23 9.21 -9.19
C MET A 31 -6.76 10.39 -8.33
N LEU A 32 -5.67 10.24 -7.57
CA LEU A 32 -5.08 11.34 -6.79
C LEU A 32 -4.62 12.51 -7.67
N ALA A 33 -4.12 12.22 -8.88
CA ALA A 33 -3.68 13.24 -9.83
C ALA A 33 -4.87 13.95 -10.52
N ALA A 34 -5.98 13.24 -10.70
CA ALA A 34 -7.23 13.77 -11.24
C ALA A 34 -8.09 14.48 -10.18
N ALA A 35 -7.69 14.48 -8.90
CA ALA A 35 -8.43 15.13 -7.83
C ALA A 35 -8.60 16.64 -8.11
N GLY A 36 -9.87 17.08 -8.16
CA GLY A 36 -10.24 18.45 -8.53
C GLY A 36 -10.50 18.67 -10.03
N SER A 37 -10.46 17.60 -10.83
CA SER A 37 -10.84 17.59 -12.25
C SER A 37 -12.07 16.72 -12.49
N GLU A 38 -12.73 16.90 -13.63
CA GLU A 38 -13.88 16.08 -14.06
C GLU A 38 -13.49 14.60 -14.25
N ASP A 39 -12.22 14.33 -14.56
CA ASP A 39 -11.67 12.98 -14.70
C ASP A 39 -11.58 12.21 -13.37
N PHE A 40 -11.75 12.88 -12.22
CA PHE A 40 -11.69 12.23 -10.91
C PHE A 40 -12.69 11.08 -10.80
N VAL A 41 -13.92 11.30 -11.28
CA VAL A 41 -14.98 10.29 -11.24
C VAL A 41 -14.59 9.05 -12.04
N SER A 42 -14.06 9.26 -13.25
CA SER A 42 -13.65 8.15 -14.11
C SER A 42 -12.46 7.39 -13.51
N ALA A 43 -11.49 8.09 -12.92
CA ALA A 43 -10.34 7.47 -12.29
C ALA A 43 -10.71 6.75 -10.98
N ALA A 44 -11.65 7.29 -10.21
CA ALA A 44 -12.19 6.64 -9.02
C ALA A 44 -12.96 5.36 -9.38
N ALA A 45 -13.79 5.41 -10.42
CA ALA A 45 -14.49 4.23 -10.92
C ALA A 45 -13.54 3.13 -11.42
N ASP A 46 -12.46 3.49 -12.12
CA ASP A 46 -11.43 2.52 -12.56
C ASP A 46 -10.70 1.88 -11.38
N PHE A 47 -10.30 2.69 -10.39
CA PHE A 47 -9.69 2.21 -9.16
C PHE A 47 -10.63 1.26 -8.40
N GLU A 48 -11.88 1.66 -8.20
CA GLU A 48 -12.87 0.84 -7.51
C GLU A 48 -13.14 -0.46 -8.25
N ASN A 49 -13.28 -0.44 -9.58
CA ASN A 49 -13.47 -1.65 -10.37
C ASN A 49 -12.34 -2.67 -10.12
N GLN A 50 -11.08 -2.23 -10.19
CA GLN A 50 -9.92 -3.08 -9.88
C GLN A 50 -9.91 -3.57 -8.43
N LEU A 51 -10.44 -2.77 -7.51
CA LEU A 51 -10.52 -3.15 -6.11
C LEU A 51 -11.58 -4.24 -5.88
N PHE A 52 -12.76 -4.09 -6.50
CA PHE A 52 -13.84 -5.07 -6.42
C PHE A 52 -13.43 -6.42 -7.02
N GLU A 53 -12.65 -6.44 -8.11
CA GLU A 53 -12.08 -7.67 -8.66
C GLU A 53 -11.18 -8.42 -7.66
N ARG A 54 -10.64 -7.71 -6.66
CA ARG A 54 -9.71 -8.24 -5.66
C ARG A 54 -10.34 -8.41 -4.27
N GLY A 55 -11.65 -8.21 -4.15
CA GLY A 55 -12.41 -8.44 -2.92
C GLY A 55 -12.93 -7.19 -2.21
N GLY A 56 -12.77 -6.00 -2.77
CA GLY A 56 -13.42 -4.76 -2.29
C GLY A 56 -12.80 -4.10 -1.06
N SER A 57 -11.84 -4.75 -0.39
CA SER A 57 -11.11 -4.21 0.76
C SER A 57 -9.78 -3.60 0.34
N TRP A 58 -9.68 -2.27 0.34
CA TRP A 58 -8.45 -1.53 -0.02
C TRP A 58 -7.29 -1.93 0.88
N THR A 59 -7.56 -2.03 2.18
CA THR A 59 -6.57 -2.42 3.18
C THR A 59 -5.98 -3.79 2.87
N ARG A 60 -6.83 -4.76 2.55
CA ARG A 60 -6.39 -6.13 2.31
C ARG A 60 -5.61 -6.27 1.01
N VAL A 61 -6.05 -5.59 -0.05
CA VAL A 61 -5.34 -5.58 -1.34
C VAL A 61 -3.97 -4.92 -1.21
N LEU A 62 -3.88 -3.80 -0.49
CA LEU A 62 -2.59 -3.15 -0.26
C LEU A 62 -1.67 -4.00 0.62
N LEU A 63 -2.21 -4.63 1.68
CA LEU A 63 -1.45 -5.52 2.55
C LEU A 63 -0.90 -6.71 1.77
N ASP A 64 -1.74 -7.38 0.99
CA ASP A 64 -1.34 -8.51 0.16
C ASP A 64 -0.24 -8.11 -0.84
N ALA A 65 -0.38 -6.94 -1.48
CA ALA A 65 0.67 -6.39 -2.34
C ALA A 65 2.00 -6.17 -1.59
N VAL A 66 1.95 -5.63 -0.36
CA VAL A 66 3.13 -5.41 0.50
C VAL A 66 3.78 -6.72 0.92
N LEU A 67 2.99 -7.75 1.24
CA LEU A 67 3.47 -9.07 1.65
C LEU A 67 4.02 -9.89 0.47
N GLN A 68 3.50 -9.68 -0.74
CA GLN A 68 3.98 -10.29 -1.98
C GLN A 68 5.22 -9.61 -2.56
N ASP A 69 5.45 -8.33 -2.24
CA ASP A 69 6.61 -7.58 -2.73
C ASP A 69 7.91 -8.11 -2.08
N GLU A 70 8.68 -8.88 -2.85
CA GLU A 70 10.00 -9.36 -2.46
C GLU A 70 11.04 -8.23 -2.49
N ASN A 71 10.97 -7.35 -1.52
CA ASN A 71 11.89 -6.22 -1.41
C ASN A 71 13.29 -6.64 -0.92
N ILE A 72 14.18 -5.64 -0.91
CA ILE A 72 15.57 -5.82 -0.47
C ILE A 72 15.67 -6.25 1.00
N CYS A 73 14.68 -5.95 1.84
CA CYS A 73 14.68 -6.33 3.26
C CYS A 73 14.40 -7.81 3.44
N ILE A 74 13.45 -8.39 2.72
CA ILE A 74 13.20 -9.86 2.69
C ILE A 74 14.46 -10.59 2.23
N ARG A 75 15.06 -10.15 1.12
CA ARG A 75 16.29 -10.77 0.57
C ARG A 75 17.48 -10.64 1.54
N LYS A 76 17.67 -9.48 2.15
CA LYS A 76 18.76 -9.28 3.12
C LYS A 76 18.51 -9.98 4.45
N ALA A 77 17.26 -10.13 4.89
CA ALA A 77 16.92 -10.90 6.08
C ALA A 77 17.42 -12.35 5.95
N ALA A 78 17.31 -12.94 4.76
CA ALA A 78 17.88 -14.26 4.48
C ALA A 78 19.43 -14.29 4.45
N SER A 79 20.11 -13.17 4.19
CA SER A 79 21.58 -13.09 4.01
C SER A 79 22.34 -12.46 5.19
N GLY A 80 21.71 -12.26 6.35
CA GLY A 80 22.39 -11.70 7.55
C GLY A 80 21.89 -10.32 8.01
N GLY A 81 20.74 -9.87 7.51
CA GLY A 81 20.02 -8.69 8.00
C GLY A 81 20.05 -7.49 7.06
N ALA A 82 18.93 -6.78 6.97
CA ALA A 82 18.88 -5.46 6.35
C ALA A 82 19.60 -4.47 7.27
N GLY A 83 20.60 -3.73 6.76
CA GLY A 83 21.31 -2.72 7.56
C GLY A 83 20.34 -1.72 8.21
N GLN A 84 20.69 -1.16 9.38
CA GLN A 84 19.79 -0.31 10.20
C GLN A 84 19.07 0.80 9.40
N ALA A 85 19.70 1.38 8.38
CA ALA A 85 19.08 2.39 7.53
C ALA A 85 17.89 1.85 6.71
N ALA A 86 18.01 0.63 6.16
CA ALA A 86 16.94 0.00 5.40
C ALA A 86 15.79 -0.43 6.31
N ALA A 87 16.09 -0.94 7.51
CA ALA A 87 15.07 -1.28 8.49
C ALA A 87 14.25 -0.04 8.94
N ARG A 88 14.90 1.09 9.20
CA ARG A 88 14.21 2.35 9.53
C ARG A 88 13.36 2.89 8.38
N CYS A 89 13.88 2.84 7.14
CA CYS A 89 13.14 3.25 5.96
C CYS A 89 11.89 2.39 5.76
N MET A 90 12.04 1.08 5.90
CA MET A 90 10.94 0.11 5.80
C MET A 90 9.85 0.39 6.83
N ASP A 91 10.21 0.62 8.10
CA ASP A 91 9.24 0.93 9.16
C ASP A 91 8.45 2.20 8.85
N SER A 92 9.13 3.28 8.46
CA SER A 92 8.48 4.53 8.04
C SER A 92 7.60 4.38 6.79
N GLU A 93 7.98 3.52 5.83
CA GLU A 93 7.16 3.21 4.66
C GLU A 93 5.92 2.38 5.03
N LEU A 94 6.07 1.39 5.93
CA LEU A 94 4.95 0.57 6.42
C LEU A 94 3.93 1.43 7.20
N GLU A 95 4.39 2.31 8.08
CA GLU A 95 3.52 3.26 8.77
C GLU A 95 2.74 4.13 7.77
N PHE A 96 3.40 4.62 6.73
CA PHE A 96 2.75 5.40 5.68
C PHE A 96 1.73 4.58 4.88
N LEU A 97 2.05 3.33 4.53
CA LEU A 97 1.14 2.44 3.82
C LEU A 97 -0.07 2.06 4.69
N GLN A 98 0.12 1.88 5.99
CA GLN A 98 -0.98 1.69 6.94
C GLN A 98 -1.87 2.93 7.06
N GLN A 99 -1.29 4.13 7.04
CA GLN A 99 -2.09 5.35 6.98
C GLN A 99 -2.87 5.43 5.67
N LEU A 100 -2.25 5.07 4.55
CA LEU A 100 -2.86 5.06 3.21
C LEU A 100 -3.99 4.03 3.11
N SER A 101 -3.84 2.86 3.73
CA SER A 101 -4.82 1.76 3.70
C SER A 101 -6.11 2.09 4.44
N ARG A 102 -6.07 3.07 5.35
CA ARG A 102 -7.20 3.59 6.12
C ARG A 102 -7.88 4.79 5.44
N VAL A 103 -7.32 5.30 4.34
CA VAL A 103 -7.91 6.42 3.61
C VAL A 103 -9.13 5.94 2.84
N THR A 104 -10.26 6.59 3.09
CA THR A 104 -11.50 6.34 2.37
C THR A 104 -11.74 7.39 1.29
N LEU A 105 -12.66 7.13 0.37
CA LEU A 105 -13.11 8.11 -0.61
C LEU A 105 -13.58 9.42 0.05
N VAL A 106 -14.19 9.32 1.23
CA VAL A 106 -14.66 10.48 2.02
C VAL A 106 -13.49 11.34 2.49
N ASP A 107 -12.39 10.72 2.96
CA ASP A 107 -11.19 11.46 3.38
C ASP A 107 -10.51 12.18 2.20
N LEU A 108 -10.59 11.61 1.00
CA LEU A 108 -9.98 12.17 -0.21
C LEU A 108 -10.78 13.35 -0.77
N THR A 109 -12.11 13.23 -0.73
CA THR A 109 -13.05 14.20 -1.31
C THR A 109 -13.54 15.23 -0.29
N GLY A 110 -13.22 15.04 1.00
CA GLY A 110 -13.74 15.87 2.08
C GLY A 110 -15.23 15.66 2.35
N GLY A 111 -15.79 14.53 1.91
CA GLY A 111 -17.22 14.23 2.03
C GLY A 111 -18.10 14.95 1.01
N GLU A 112 -17.56 15.22 -0.19
CA GLU A 112 -18.31 15.85 -1.26
C GLU A 112 -19.54 15.00 -1.66
N GLU A 113 -20.75 15.52 -1.43
CA GLU A 113 -22.00 14.80 -1.74
C GLU A 113 -22.16 14.48 -3.23
N SER A 114 -21.53 15.28 -4.11
CA SER A 114 -21.49 15.04 -5.55
C SER A 114 -20.88 13.67 -5.89
N LEU A 115 -20.02 13.14 -5.02
CA LEU A 115 -19.33 11.86 -5.19
C LEU A 115 -19.94 10.75 -4.32
N ALA A 116 -21.09 11.00 -3.67
CA ALA A 116 -21.78 10.03 -2.84
C ALA A 116 -22.34 8.83 -3.62
N PHE A 117 -22.45 8.93 -4.95
CA PHE A 117 -22.87 7.84 -5.82
C PHE A 117 -21.75 6.82 -6.07
N LEU A 118 -20.49 7.17 -5.80
CA LEU A 118 -19.37 6.27 -5.99
C LEU A 118 -19.38 5.16 -4.89
N PRO A 119 -19.19 3.90 -5.29
CA PRO A 119 -19.03 2.78 -4.36
C PRO A 119 -17.98 3.03 -3.27
N ARG A 120 -18.41 3.06 -2.02
CA ARG A 120 -17.46 3.15 -0.90
C ARG A 120 -16.77 1.81 -0.72
N TRP A 121 -15.47 1.76 -0.95
CA TRP A 121 -14.67 0.61 -0.62
C TRP A 121 -14.56 0.39 0.88
N GLU A 122 -14.31 -0.86 1.27
CA GLU A 122 -14.13 -1.21 2.66
C GLU A 122 -12.65 -1.04 3.06
N THR A 123 -12.46 -0.61 4.30
CA THR A 123 -11.14 -0.54 4.94
C THR A 123 -11.21 -1.30 6.25
N GLU A 124 -10.19 -2.09 6.52
CA GLU A 124 -10.08 -2.88 7.74
C GLU A 124 -9.00 -2.29 8.65
N GLU A 125 -9.13 -2.45 9.96
CA GLU A 125 -8.02 -2.16 10.87
C GLU A 125 -7.05 -3.32 10.89
N VAL A 126 -6.02 -3.22 10.04
CA VAL A 126 -4.92 -4.18 10.00
C VAL A 126 -3.60 -3.48 10.32
N ASP A 127 -2.75 -4.18 11.06
CA ASP A 127 -1.38 -3.76 11.37
C ASP A 127 -0.42 -4.31 10.30
N PHE A 128 0.07 -3.41 9.46
CA PHE A 128 0.98 -3.77 8.36
C PHE A 128 2.35 -4.16 8.89
N ALA A 129 2.82 -3.48 9.95
CA ALA A 129 4.12 -3.74 10.54
C ALA A 129 4.16 -5.14 11.18
N ALA A 130 3.11 -5.50 11.92
CA ALA A 130 2.98 -6.82 12.52
C ALA A 130 2.92 -7.93 11.46
N ALA A 131 2.02 -7.83 10.48
CA ALA A 131 1.87 -8.83 9.43
C ALA A 131 3.16 -9.02 8.61
N TYR A 132 3.86 -7.93 8.31
CA TYR A 132 5.12 -7.97 7.58
C TYR A 132 6.28 -8.52 8.44
N ALA A 133 6.30 -8.23 9.75
CA ALA A 133 7.28 -8.81 10.67
C ALA A 133 7.11 -10.33 10.82
N GLU A 134 5.88 -10.83 10.86
CA GLU A 134 5.60 -12.27 10.83
C GLU A 134 6.15 -12.91 9.54
N ARG A 135 5.89 -12.28 8.39
CA ARG A 135 6.42 -12.73 7.10
C ARG A 135 7.94 -12.77 7.07
N LEU A 136 8.60 -11.74 7.59
CA LEU A 136 10.06 -11.69 7.73
C LEU A 136 10.59 -12.83 8.61
N ALA A 137 9.92 -13.14 9.72
CA ALA A 137 10.29 -14.22 10.61
C ALA A 137 10.18 -15.59 9.92
N GLU A 138 9.12 -15.83 9.15
CA GLU A 138 8.95 -17.05 8.35
C GLU A 138 10.05 -17.22 7.30
N VAL A 139 10.40 -16.15 6.58
CA VAL A 139 11.46 -16.19 5.56
C VAL A 139 12.82 -16.40 6.22
N GLY A 140 13.07 -15.74 7.35
CA GLY A 140 14.29 -15.92 8.14
C GLY A 140 14.47 -17.34 8.66
N GLN A 141 13.38 -18.00 9.09
CA GLN A 141 13.41 -19.41 9.50
C GLN A 141 13.64 -20.35 8.31
N LYS A 142 12.99 -20.13 7.16
CA LYS A 142 13.18 -20.96 5.97
C LYS A 142 14.59 -20.85 5.36
N GLY A 143 15.27 -19.71 5.55
CA GLY A 143 16.67 -19.50 5.13
C GLY A 143 17.71 -20.21 6.00
N TYR A 144 17.36 -20.62 7.23
CA TYR A 144 18.28 -21.25 8.19
C TYR A 144 18.03 -22.77 8.40
N GLY A 145 17.19 -23.40 7.57
CA GLY A 145 16.80 -24.81 7.73
C GLY A 145 17.45 -25.82 6.78
N MET A 146 18.56 -25.50 6.11
CA MET A 146 19.19 -26.40 5.11
C MET A 146 20.64 -26.83 5.43
N PHE A 147 21.04 -26.78 6.70
CA PHE A 147 22.35 -27.29 7.16
C PHE A 147 22.30 -27.96 8.55
N ALA A 148 21.29 -28.78 8.83
CA ALA A 148 21.31 -29.69 9.99
C ALA A 148 20.98 -31.12 9.55
#